data_AF-A0A8H6W266-F1
#
_entry.id   AF-A0A8H6W266-F1
#
_cell.length_a   1.000
_cell.length_b   1.000
_cell.length_c   1.000
_cell.angle_alpha   90.00
_cell.angle_beta   90.00
_cell.angle_gamma   90.00
#
_symmetry.space_group_name_H-M   'P 1'
#
loop_
_entity.id
_entity.type
_entity.pdbx_description
1 polymer ?
#
loop_
_entity_poly.entity_id
_entity_poly.type
_entity_poly.pdbx_seq_one_letter_code
_entity_poly.pdbx_strand_id
1 'polypeptide(L)'
;MRSRDGWRYASPRVPRPLASVVSAIFSLLAQTAFITLPICLLWRVHTSSWSRWLQEYQQDIFWPAFPLLRIRLVLLMSDIPRWGLYMALAVPLWTLVRRRLTSKPANDSGLPLDEVGSRSERSVPSKHAFLGPFAKKCLYAYTGLVAGGAFLYSTREYAADYRYRAVVQTAIQTPRNAGYGDGTKVFIAAMFYNNAAILPYWTREFTKLIHYLGPDNVFVSVVESNSSDGTAELLDDWQATLDQLGVQHLIRTRDTTIKRPADMSTATPRIQFLAETRNLVLAPLIERDGYDIVLFSNDVLVEADAVVELLKTNNGEWDMVCGLDLHRWGLYDAWVVRDRLGALVSSLWPYLLDPVGRQAVINDEPAPVFTCWNGIVAFSANPFLPPALRTPGRLSTSPLRNPLPSTHPAYPQPADLSPAQTPALRFRHSTEKECFSAEAFNLPYDLRRQFDMQRIYLNPRVINSYERKWYEWYKYKTRHWLVRWWMRYVERGRGMEEARMILGDADKVWRWDGGECHPWW
;
A
#
# COMPACT_ATOMS: atom_id res chain seq x y z
N MET A 1 101.28 -20.42 24.35
CA MET A 1 100.30 -21.51 24.11
C MET A 1 99.09 -21.21 24.97
N ARG A 2 97.98 -20.73 24.38
CA ARG A 2 96.79 -21.53 23.95
C ARG A 2 96.09 -22.16 25.17
N SER A 3 94.80 -21.99 25.44
CA SER A 3 93.68 -21.55 24.60
C SER A 3 92.35 -21.56 25.38
N ARG A 4 91.39 -20.73 24.90
CA ARG A 4 89.93 -21.00 24.68
C ARG A 4 89.01 -21.13 25.91
N ASP A 5 88.01 -20.25 26.09
CA ASP A 5 86.79 -19.94 25.31
C ASP A 5 85.59 -20.83 25.66
N GLY A 6 84.47 -20.19 26.07
CA GLY A 6 83.09 -20.69 26.05
C GLY A 6 82.80 -21.84 27.02
N TRP A 7 81.68 -21.93 27.73
CA TRP A 7 80.31 -21.82 27.24
C TRP A 7 79.38 -21.56 28.43
N ARG A 8 78.50 -20.55 28.32
CA ARG A 8 77.32 -20.43 29.19
C ARG A 8 76.24 -21.36 28.63
N TYR A 9 75.78 -22.30 29.43
CA TYR A 9 74.58 -23.07 29.11
C TYR A 9 73.37 -22.13 29.08
N ALA A 10 72.86 -21.84 27.89
CA ALA A 10 71.53 -21.29 27.72
C ALA A 10 70.53 -22.40 28.09
N SER A 11 69.76 -22.18 29.15
CA SER A 11 68.61 -23.04 29.48
C SER A 11 67.67 -23.10 28.27
N PRO A 12 67.18 -24.28 27.87
CA PRO A 12 66.26 -24.38 26.75
C PRO A 12 64.99 -23.56 27.07
N ARG A 13 64.62 -22.64 26.17
CA ARG A 13 63.29 -22.02 26.21
C ARG A 13 62.28 -23.15 26.04
N VAL A 14 61.66 -23.56 27.15
CA VAL A 14 60.50 -24.45 27.17
C VAL A 14 59.46 -23.86 26.20
N PRO A 15 58.95 -24.62 25.21
CA PRO A 15 57.85 -24.14 24.39
C PRO A 15 56.70 -23.78 25.32
N ARG A 16 56.11 -22.58 25.15
CA ARG A 16 54.88 -22.21 25.87
C ARG A 16 53.93 -23.40 25.76
N PRO A 17 53.44 -23.97 26.89
CA PRO A 17 52.67 -25.20 26.81
C PRO A 17 51.47 -24.96 25.90
N LEU A 18 51.14 -25.91 25.02
CA LEU A 18 49.96 -25.87 24.17
C LEU A 18 48.70 -25.45 24.95
N ALA A 19 48.61 -25.84 26.23
CA ALA A 19 47.57 -25.41 27.17
C ALA A 19 47.49 -23.88 27.40
N SER A 20 48.61 -23.15 27.41
CA SER A 20 48.65 -21.68 27.57
C SER A 20 48.19 -20.93 26.32
N VAL A 21 48.53 -21.46 25.13
CA VAL A 21 48.08 -20.91 23.85
C VAL A 21 46.59 -21.22 23.66
N VAL A 22 46.17 -22.45 23.96
CA VAL A 22 44.77 -22.87 23.95
C VAL A 22 43.94 -22.06 24.95
N SER A 23 44.42 -21.84 26.18
CA SER A 23 43.75 -21.00 27.18
C SER A 23 43.66 -19.53 26.77
N ALA A 24 44.70 -18.98 26.13
CA ALA A 24 44.68 -17.64 25.56
C ALA A 24 43.68 -17.52 24.40
N ILE A 25 43.60 -18.53 23.53
CA ILE A 25 42.61 -18.61 22.44
C ILE A 25 41.19 -18.73 23.01
N PHE A 26 40.95 -19.59 24.01
CA PHE A 26 39.64 -19.69 24.67
C PHE A 26 39.25 -18.40 25.39
N SER A 27 40.21 -17.70 25.99
CA SER A 27 39.97 -16.40 26.64
C SER A 27 39.66 -15.32 25.60
N LEU A 28 40.37 -15.30 24.47
CA LEU A 28 40.11 -14.38 23.35
C LEU A 28 38.76 -14.67 22.70
N LEU A 29 38.42 -15.95 22.49
CA LEU A 29 37.11 -16.38 21.98
C LEU A 29 36.00 -16.03 22.97
N ALA A 30 36.19 -16.20 24.27
CA ALA A 30 35.22 -15.80 25.28
C ALA A 30 35.05 -14.27 25.37
N GLN A 31 36.10 -13.50 25.09
CA GLN A 31 36.06 -12.03 25.04
C GLN A 31 35.39 -11.51 23.76
N THR A 32 35.62 -12.15 22.61
CA THR A 32 35.03 -11.75 21.33
C THR A 32 33.63 -12.33 21.10
N ALA A 33 33.28 -13.47 21.71
CA ALA A 33 31.97 -14.11 21.66
C ALA A 33 30.83 -13.17 22.06
N PHE A 34 31.09 -12.22 22.96
CA PHE A 34 30.10 -11.23 23.37
C PHE A 34 29.72 -10.23 22.26
N ILE A 35 30.56 -10.09 21.23
CA ILE A 35 30.31 -9.22 20.07
C ILE A 35 29.94 -10.05 18.85
N THR A 36 30.64 -11.15 18.61
CA THR A 36 30.45 -11.99 17.42
C THR A 36 29.12 -12.75 17.46
N LEU A 37 28.72 -13.31 18.60
CA LEU A 37 27.46 -14.06 18.70
C LEU A 37 26.21 -13.18 18.47
N PRO A 38 26.09 -11.97 19.06
CA PRO A 38 24.95 -11.10 18.77
C PRO A 38 24.89 -10.68 17.31
N ILE A 39 26.04 -10.38 16.67
CA ILE A 39 26.09 -10.02 15.25
C ILE A 39 25.68 -11.20 14.36
N CYS A 40 26.19 -12.40 14.63
CA CYS A 40 25.78 -13.61 13.92
C CYS A 40 24.28 -13.90 14.08
N LEU A 41 23.71 -13.66 15.27
CA LEU A 41 22.28 -13.80 15.50
C LEU A 41 21.47 -12.77 14.72
N LEU A 42 21.89 -11.49 14.70
CA LEU A 42 21.23 -10.46 13.91
C LEU A 42 21.26 -10.81 12.42
N TRP A 43 22.42 -11.24 11.92
CA TRP A 43 22.57 -11.70 10.54
C TRP A 43 21.63 -12.87 10.22
N ARG A 44 21.53 -13.86 11.13
CA ARG A 44 20.61 -14.99 10.98
C ARG A 44 19.13 -14.56 10.98
N VAL A 45 18.74 -13.66 11.88
CA VAL A 45 17.38 -13.10 11.94
C VAL A 45 17.06 -12.37 10.63
N HIS A 46 17.95 -11.50 10.17
CA HIS A 46 17.76 -10.75 8.94
C HIS A 46 17.71 -11.65 7.71
N THR A 47 18.60 -12.63 7.61
CA THR A 47 18.64 -13.59 6.50
C THR A 47 17.34 -14.41 6.45
N SER A 48 16.84 -14.85 7.60
CA SER A 48 15.54 -15.55 7.68
C SER A 48 14.36 -14.66 7.26
N SER A 49 14.35 -13.39 7.67
CA SER A 49 13.31 -12.44 7.23
C SER A 49 13.39 -12.13 5.75
N TRP A 50 14.59 -12.00 5.19
CA TRP A 50 14.82 -11.84 3.75
C TRP A 50 14.31 -13.03 2.95
N SER A 51 14.65 -14.26 3.37
CA SER A 51 14.16 -15.48 2.71
C SER A 51 12.63 -15.60 2.75
N ARG A 52 11.99 -15.27 3.89
CA ARG A 52 10.53 -15.25 3.99
C ARG A 52 9.90 -14.19 3.09
N TRP A 53 10.47 -13.00 3.05
CA TRP A 53 10.00 -11.94 2.17
C TRP A 53 10.07 -12.37 0.69
N LEU A 54 11.17 -13.01 0.28
CA LEU A 54 11.28 -13.55 -1.07
C LEU A 54 10.22 -14.62 -1.36
N GLN A 55 9.98 -15.55 -0.43
CA GLN A 55 8.94 -16.57 -0.61
C GLN A 55 7.53 -15.99 -0.76
N GLU A 56 7.21 -14.92 -0.02
CA GLU A 56 5.89 -14.31 0.00
C GLU A 56 5.65 -13.33 -1.17
N TYR A 57 6.68 -12.57 -1.54
CA TYR A 57 6.55 -11.44 -2.46
C TYR A 57 7.26 -11.62 -3.80
N GLN A 58 8.25 -12.48 -3.97
CA GLN A 58 9.12 -12.45 -5.16
C GLN A 58 8.44 -12.85 -6.48
N GLN A 59 7.38 -13.66 -6.43
CA GLN A 59 6.77 -14.20 -7.66
C GLN A 59 6.25 -13.06 -8.56
N ASP A 60 6.87 -12.96 -9.75
CA ASP A 60 6.55 -12.01 -10.82
C ASP A 60 6.54 -10.52 -10.45
N ILE A 61 7.45 -10.09 -9.56
CA ILE A 61 7.58 -8.66 -9.19
C ILE A 61 8.42 -7.86 -10.19
N PHE A 62 8.01 -6.61 -10.37
CA PHE A 62 8.82 -5.59 -11.01
C PHE A 62 9.86 -5.06 -10.03
N TRP A 63 11.07 -5.60 -10.07
CA TRP A 63 12.15 -5.21 -9.15
C TRP A 63 12.39 -3.69 -9.01
N PRO A 64 12.29 -2.86 -10.06
CA PRO A 64 12.41 -1.41 -9.90
C PRO A 64 11.39 -0.79 -8.93
N ALA A 65 10.17 -1.34 -8.81
CA ALA A 65 9.17 -0.91 -7.83
C ALA A 65 9.52 -1.30 -6.39
N PHE A 66 10.46 -2.24 -6.22
CA PHE A 66 10.89 -2.75 -4.93
C PHE A 66 12.42 -2.66 -4.78
N PRO A 67 12.98 -1.44 -4.64
CA PRO A 67 14.43 -1.27 -4.50
C PRO A 67 14.98 -2.08 -3.31
N LEU A 68 16.08 -2.82 -3.54
CA LEU A 68 16.70 -3.70 -2.54
C LEU A 68 16.98 -2.99 -1.21
N LEU A 69 17.44 -1.74 -1.26
CA LEU A 69 17.73 -0.96 -0.05
C LEU A 69 16.47 -0.60 0.73
N ARG A 70 15.36 -0.30 0.04
CA ARG A 70 14.06 -0.05 0.67
C ARG A 70 13.55 -1.29 1.39
N ILE A 71 13.58 -2.44 0.73
CA ILE A 71 13.15 -3.71 1.32
C ILE A 71 14.00 -4.01 2.55
N ARG A 72 15.33 -3.87 2.46
CA ARG A 72 16.23 -4.09 3.60
C ARG A 72 15.92 -3.15 4.76
N LEU A 73 15.65 -1.87 4.50
CA LEU A 73 15.22 -0.92 5.52
C LEU A 73 13.94 -1.41 6.23
N VAL A 74 12.91 -1.76 5.45
CA VAL A 74 11.63 -2.27 5.98
C VAL A 74 11.83 -3.51 6.84
N LEU A 75 12.67 -4.45 6.40
CA LEU A 75 12.97 -5.66 7.17
C LEU A 75 13.72 -5.33 8.46
N LEU A 76 14.76 -4.48 8.39
CA LEU A 76 15.57 -4.06 9.55
C LEU A 76 14.73 -3.38 10.63
N MET A 77 13.73 -2.59 10.26
CA MET A 77 12.78 -1.97 11.20
C MET A 77 12.08 -3.01 12.09
N SER A 78 11.92 -4.25 11.60
CA SER A 78 11.32 -5.36 12.34
C SER A 78 12.34 -6.36 12.88
N ASP A 79 13.50 -6.51 12.23
CA ASP A 79 14.55 -7.45 12.62
C ASP A 79 15.32 -6.97 13.86
N ILE A 80 15.66 -5.67 13.93
CA ILE A 80 16.43 -5.10 15.04
C ILE A 80 15.68 -5.25 16.37
N PRO A 81 14.37 -4.96 16.48
CA PRO A 81 13.63 -5.17 17.73
C PRO A 81 13.48 -6.64 18.11
N ARG A 82 13.24 -7.53 17.12
CA ARG A 82 13.17 -8.99 17.36
C ARG A 82 14.49 -9.54 17.87
N TRP A 83 15.59 -9.13 17.24
CA TRP A 83 16.93 -9.42 17.70
C TRP A 83 17.18 -8.87 19.12
N GLY A 84 16.80 -7.62 19.38
CA GLY A 84 16.86 -7.00 20.70
C GLY A 84 16.13 -7.83 21.76
N LEU A 85 14.94 -8.35 21.44
CA LEU A 85 14.19 -9.23 22.34
C LEU A 85 14.95 -10.52 22.65
N TYR A 86 15.46 -11.21 21.63
CA TYR A 86 16.25 -12.43 21.83
C TYR A 86 17.49 -12.15 22.72
N MET A 87 18.16 -11.02 22.49
CA MET A 87 19.32 -10.64 23.28
C MET A 87 18.96 -10.25 24.73
N ALA A 88 17.86 -9.53 24.94
CA ALA A 88 17.36 -9.19 26.28
C ALA A 88 17.03 -10.43 27.10
N LEU A 89 16.51 -11.49 26.48
CA LEU A 89 16.25 -12.78 27.12
C LEU A 89 17.53 -13.60 27.34
N ALA A 90 18.48 -13.55 26.40
CA ALA A 90 19.72 -14.31 26.46
C ALA A 90 20.70 -13.77 27.52
N VAL A 91 20.74 -12.46 27.78
CA VAL A 91 21.68 -11.86 28.74
C VAL A 91 21.51 -12.41 30.17
N PRO A 92 20.31 -12.44 30.77
CA PRO A 92 20.08 -13.08 32.07
C PRO A 92 20.43 -14.57 32.06
N LEU A 93 20.01 -15.30 31.03
CA LEU A 93 20.26 -16.73 30.88
C LEU A 93 21.76 -17.05 30.83
N TRP A 94 22.53 -16.28 30.06
CA TRP A 94 23.99 -16.42 29.99
C TRP A 94 24.65 -16.10 31.33
N THR A 95 24.17 -15.09 32.06
CA THR A 95 24.71 -14.81 33.40
C THR A 95 24.43 -15.94 34.41
N LEU A 96 23.27 -16.60 34.31
CA LEU A 96 22.94 -17.77 35.11
C LEU A 96 23.82 -18.98 34.76
N VAL A 97 23.95 -19.29 33.47
CA VAL A 97 24.78 -20.40 32.97
C VAL A 97 26.25 -20.18 33.35
N ARG A 98 26.78 -18.97 33.12
CA ARG A 98 28.15 -18.63 33.50
C ARG A 98 28.36 -18.80 35.00
N ARG A 99 27.43 -18.34 35.85
CA ARG A 99 27.51 -18.54 37.30
C ARG A 99 27.59 -20.02 37.67
N ARG A 100 26.72 -20.87 37.11
CA ARG A 100 26.73 -22.32 37.33
C ARG A 100 28.01 -23.00 36.82
N LEU A 101 28.56 -22.56 35.70
CA LEU A 101 29.82 -23.09 35.16
C LEU A 101 31.05 -22.63 35.97
N THR A 102 30.98 -21.44 36.58
CA THR A 102 32.07 -20.90 37.42
C THR A 102 31.97 -21.30 38.89
N SER A 103 30.83 -21.79 39.36
CA SER A 103 30.73 -22.40 40.69
C SER A 103 31.45 -23.75 40.65
N LYS A 104 32.67 -23.81 41.19
CA LYS A 104 33.38 -25.09 41.40
C LYS A 104 32.50 -26.05 42.21
N PRO A 105 32.46 -27.36 41.91
CA PRO A 105 32.04 -28.34 42.91
C PRO A 105 32.99 -28.23 44.10
N ALA A 106 32.44 -28.13 45.31
CA ALA A 106 33.24 -28.27 46.52
C ALA A 106 33.82 -29.68 46.50
N ASN A 107 35.13 -29.81 46.26
CA ASN A 107 35.83 -31.06 46.55
C ASN A 107 35.88 -31.17 48.07
N ASP A 108 34.99 -32.01 48.61
CA ASP A 108 35.13 -32.59 49.94
C ASP A 108 36.32 -33.56 49.90
N SER A 109 37.50 -33.08 50.27
CA SER A 109 38.60 -33.94 50.74
C SER A 109 39.63 -33.09 51.50
N GLY A 110 39.61 -33.20 52.82
CA GLY A 110 40.70 -32.72 53.69
C GLY A 110 40.23 -32.29 55.07
N LEU A 111 40.58 -33.10 56.07
CA LEU A 111 40.37 -32.95 57.52
C LEU A 111 40.64 -31.54 58.08
N PRO A 112 39.97 -31.14 59.20
CA PRO A 112 40.23 -29.87 59.85
C PRO A 112 41.53 -29.94 60.65
N LEU A 113 42.42 -28.97 60.42
CA LEU A 113 43.41 -28.56 61.41
C LEU A 113 43.09 -27.13 61.80
N ASP A 114 42.84 -26.95 63.09
CA ASP A 114 42.73 -25.67 63.76
C ASP A 114 43.97 -24.81 63.50
N GLU A 115 43.78 -23.55 63.13
CA GLU A 115 44.62 -22.49 63.68
C GLU A 115 43.98 -21.10 63.55
N VAL A 116 44.14 -20.36 64.64
CA VAL A 116 43.64 -19.05 64.98
C VAL A 116 44.38 -17.96 64.19
N GLY A 117 43.68 -16.94 63.68
CA GLY A 117 44.30 -15.62 63.51
C GLY A 117 43.87 -14.74 62.35
N SER A 118 43.51 -13.51 62.69
CA SER A 118 43.46 -12.28 61.88
C SER A 118 42.23 -12.03 60.99
N ARG A 119 41.34 -11.22 61.56
CA ARG A 119 40.19 -10.58 60.92
C ARG A 119 40.70 -9.39 60.08
N SER A 120 40.92 -9.61 58.80
CA SER A 120 41.03 -8.54 57.79
C SER A 120 39.66 -8.41 57.12
N GLU A 121 38.92 -7.34 57.42
CA GLU A 121 37.70 -6.96 56.71
C GLU A 121 38.01 -6.66 55.24
N ARG A 122 37.97 -7.69 54.39
CA ARG A 122 37.74 -7.51 52.95
C ARG A 122 36.23 -7.36 52.77
N SER A 123 35.81 -6.19 52.30
CA SER A 123 34.46 -5.90 51.83
C SER A 123 33.93 -7.06 50.98
N VAL A 124 32.98 -7.82 51.53
CA VAL A 124 32.24 -8.85 50.81
C VAL A 124 31.49 -8.15 49.67
N PRO A 125 31.71 -8.49 48.38
CA PRO A 125 30.91 -7.92 47.30
C PRO A 125 29.46 -8.32 47.55
N SER A 126 28.55 -7.35 47.61
CA SER A 126 27.15 -7.60 47.94
C SER A 126 26.60 -8.76 47.10
N LYS A 127 26.07 -9.79 47.76
CA LYS A 127 25.42 -10.95 47.13
C LYS A 127 24.10 -10.60 46.41
N HIS A 128 23.76 -9.31 46.29
CA HIS A 128 22.44 -8.84 45.85
C HIS A 128 22.35 -8.45 44.37
N ALA A 129 23.47 -8.30 43.64
CA ALA A 129 23.39 -8.00 42.21
C ALA A 129 23.29 -9.28 41.37
N PHE A 130 22.08 -9.64 40.93
CA PHE A 130 21.83 -10.78 40.01
C PHE A 130 22.59 -10.65 38.67
N LEU A 131 22.75 -9.43 38.16
CA LEU A 131 23.46 -9.10 36.92
C LEU A 131 24.64 -8.14 37.21
N GLY A 132 25.79 -8.37 36.58
CA GLY A 132 26.92 -7.43 36.62
C GLY A 132 26.64 -6.11 35.88
N PRO A 133 27.40 -5.03 36.13
CA PRO A 133 27.12 -3.69 35.58
C PRO A 133 27.10 -3.65 34.05
N PHE A 134 27.99 -4.40 33.39
CA PHE A 134 28.00 -4.52 31.93
C PHE A 134 26.77 -5.25 31.39
N ALA A 135 26.38 -6.38 31.99
CA ALA A 135 25.19 -7.11 31.60
C ALA A 135 23.90 -6.28 31.77
N LYS A 136 23.84 -5.44 32.81
CA LYS A 136 22.75 -4.46 32.99
C LYS A 136 22.71 -3.44 31.84
N LYS A 137 23.86 -2.85 31.47
CA LYS A 137 23.94 -1.91 30.32
C LYS A 137 23.46 -2.56 29.03
N CYS A 138 23.88 -3.79 28.75
CA CYS A 138 23.43 -4.53 27.57
C CYS A 138 21.93 -4.81 27.62
N LEU A 139 21.40 -5.24 28.77
CA LEU A 139 19.97 -5.44 28.95
C LEU A 139 19.17 -4.15 28.70
N TYR A 140 19.64 -3.00 29.20
CA TYR A 140 19.02 -1.70 28.93
C TYR A 140 19.07 -1.33 27.45
N ALA A 141 20.20 -1.56 26.77
CA ALA A 141 20.30 -1.31 25.33
C ALA A 141 19.30 -2.19 24.54
N TYR A 142 19.25 -3.49 24.82
CA TYR A 142 18.36 -4.41 24.10
C TYR A 142 16.88 -4.17 24.39
N THR A 143 16.53 -3.87 25.63
CA THR A 143 15.15 -3.46 25.97
C THR A 143 14.78 -2.14 25.32
N GLY A 144 15.73 -1.20 25.19
CA GLY A 144 15.57 0.02 24.41
C GLY A 144 15.27 -0.26 22.92
N LEU A 145 15.92 -1.25 22.31
CA LEU A 145 15.61 -1.66 20.92
C LEU A 145 14.20 -2.26 20.80
N VAL A 146 13.76 -3.04 21.79
CA VAL A 146 12.40 -3.59 21.83
C VAL A 146 11.38 -2.46 21.95
N ALA A 147 11.60 -1.51 22.86
CA ALA A 147 10.75 -0.33 23.02
C ALA A 147 10.71 0.52 21.74
N GLY A 148 11.87 0.72 21.09
CA GLY A 148 11.95 1.38 19.78
C GLY A 148 11.16 0.64 18.70
N GLY A 149 11.18 -0.69 18.69
CA GLY A 149 10.34 -1.49 17.79
C GLY A 149 8.85 -1.37 18.07
N ALA A 150 8.46 -1.39 19.34
CA ALA A 150 7.08 -1.15 19.75
C ALA A 150 6.60 0.25 19.31
N PHE A 151 7.46 1.26 19.45
CA PHE A 151 7.22 2.60 18.93
C PHE A 151 7.01 2.59 17.41
N LEU A 152 7.94 2.03 16.63
CA LEU A 152 7.81 1.91 15.17
C LEU A 152 6.49 1.20 14.76
N TYR A 153 6.15 0.12 15.45
CA TYR A 153 4.90 -0.61 15.19
C TYR A 153 3.65 0.22 15.55
N SER A 154 3.68 0.98 16.64
CA SER A 154 2.59 1.86 17.05
C SER A 154 2.40 3.06 16.11
N THR A 155 3.48 3.51 15.45
CA THR A 155 3.47 4.61 14.48
C THR A 155 3.41 4.15 13.02
N ARG A 156 2.97 2.91 12.78
CA ARG A 156 2.97 2.33 11.42
C ARG A 156 2.00 2.99 10.46
N GLU A 157 0.89 3.50 10.99
CA GLU A 157 -0.12 4.21 10.20
C GLU A 157 0.24 5.70 10.13
N TYR A 158 0.25 6.24 8.92
CA TYR A 158 0.45 7.66 8.74
C TYR A 158 -0.84 8.43 8.99
N ALA A 159 -0.80 9.47 9.84
CA ALA A 159 -1.97 10.20 10.30
C ALA A 159 -2.85 10.78 9.17
N ALA A 160 -2.26 11.13 8.02
CA ALA A 160 -3.04 11.65 6.90
C ALA A 160 -3.86 10.57 6.17
N ASP A 161 -3.55 9.30 6.35
CA ASP A 161 -4.20 8.18 5.65
C ASP A 161 -5.46 7.68 6.38
N TYR A 162 -5.76 8.21 7.57
CA TYR A 162 -6.93 7.83 8.37
C TYR A 162 -7.66 9.03 9.01
N ARG A 163 -7.56 10.22 8.42
CA ARG A 163 -8.11 11.47 8.97
C ARG A 163 -9.62 11.41 9.25
N TYR A 164 -10.36 10.63 8.46
CA TYR A 164 -11.81 10.45 8.61
C TYR A 164 -12.20 9.24 9.45
N ARG A 165 -11.24 8.47 10.00
CA ARG A 165 -11.54 7.26 10.77
C ARG A 165 -12.40 7.55 12.00
N ALA A 166 -12.12 8.63 12.72
CA ALA A 166 -12.88 8.98 13.93
C ALA A 166 -14.36 9.26 13.62
N VAL A 167 -14.66 10.00 12.54
CA VAL A 167 -16.04 10.30 12.15
C VAL A 167 -16.75 9.07 11.59
N VAL A 168 -16.06 8.22 10.83
CA VAL A 168 -16.61 6.94 10.36
C VAL A 168 -16.93 6.01 11.54
N GLN A 169 -16.06 5.92 12.55
CA GLN A 169 -16.33 5.13 13.76
C GLN A 169 -17.52 5.67 14.55
N THR A 170 -17.65 6.99 14.65
CA THR A 170 -18.82 7.63 15.27
C THR A 170 -20.10 7.26 14.50
N ALA A 171 -20.04 7.26 13.17
CA ALA A 171 -21.18 6.91 12.34
C ALA A 171 -21.65 5.46 12.50
N ILE A 172 -20.70 4.53 12.72
CA ILE A 172 -21.01 3.13 13.01
C ILE A 172 -21.65 2.99 14.41
N GLN A 173 -21.12 3.69 15.41
CA GLN A 173 -21.61 3.61 16.80
C GLN A 173 -22.97 4.29 17.00
N THR A 174 -23.26 5.33 16.21
CA THR A 174 -24.51 6.08 16.30
C THR A 174 -25.05 6.35 14.90
N PRO A 175 -25.67 5.36 14.24
CA PRO A 175 -26.19 5.51 12.88
C PRO A 175 -27.25 6.62 12.76
N ARG A 176 -27.23 7.34 11.63
CA ARG A 176 -28.22 8.37 11.27
C ARG A 176 -28.65 8.14 9.83
N ASN A 177 -29.95 8.21 9.55
CA ASN A 177 -30.45 8.05 8.17
C ASN A 177 -29.89 9.12 7.22
N ALA A 178 -29.78 10.36 7.70
CA ALA A 178 -29.14 11.47 6.98
C ALA A 178 -27.60 11.43 6.97
N GLY A 179 -26.97 10.52 7.73
CA GLY A 179 -25.52 10.38 7.79
C GLY A 179 -24.78 11.45 8.59
N TYR A 180 -23.47 11.51 8.36
CA TYR A 180 -22.48 12.43 8.95
C TYR A 180 -21.75 13.27 7.89
N GLY A 181 -22.10 13.10 6.62
CA GLY A 181 -21.60 13.89 5.49
C GLY A 181 -22.29 15.26 5.38
N ASP A 182 -22.20 15.86 4.20
CA ASP A 182 -22.80 17.15 3.83
C ASP A 182 -24.16 17.01 3.13
N GLY A 183 -24.76 15.82 3.17
CA GLY A 183 -26.02 15.52 2.46
C GLY A 183 -25.86 15.23 0.97
N THR A 184 -24.62 15.19 0.46
CA THR A 184 -24.36 14.79 -0.94
C THR A 184 -24.88 13.38 -1.20
N LYS A 185 -25.66 13.21 -2.27
CA LYS A 185 -26.22 11.91 -2.65
C LYS A 185 -25.24 11.13 -3.51
N VAL A 186 -24.91 9.91 -3.07
CA VAL A 186 -23.88 9.06 -3.68
C VAL A 186 -24.50 7.79 -4.24
N PHE A 187 -24.31 7.57 -5.53
CA PHE A 187 -24.61 6.32 -6.22
C PHE A 187 -23.36 5.43 -6.19
N ILE A 188 -23.38 4.38 -5.37
CA ILE A 188 -22.29 3.41 -5.25
C ILE A 188 -22.46 2.34 -6.33
N ALA A 189 -21.45 2.17 -7.17
CA ALA A 189 -21.43 1.26 -8.29
C ALA A 189 -20.26 0.26 -8.18
N ALA A 190 -20.51 -1.03 -8.42
CA ALA A 190 -19.43 -2.03 -8.49
C ALA A 190 -19.77 -3.19 -9.45
N MET A 191 -18.72 -3.88 -9.91
CA MET A 191 -18.83 -5.10 -10.70
C MET A 191 -17.96 -6.19 -10.07
N PHE A 192 -18.44 -7.44 -10.06
CA PHE A 192 -17.70 -8.58 -9.51
C PHE A 192 -17.69 -9.80 -10.43
N TYR A 193 -16.56 -10.52 -10.41
CA TYR A 193 -16.32 -11.80 -11.07
C TYR A 193 -15.25 -12.56 -10.28
N ASN A 194 -15.61 -13.68 -9.64
CA ASN A 194 -14.70 -14.50 -8.84
C ASN A 194 -13.97 -13.74 -7.71
N ASN A 195 -14.72 -13.01 -6.90
CA ASN A 195 -14.24 -12.12 -5.84
C ASN A 195 -14.55 -12.58 -4.42
N ALA A 196 -14.84 -13.87 -4.19
CA ALA A 196 -15.22 -14.38 -2.86
C ALA A 196 -14.16 -14.09 -1.77
N ALA A 197 -12.88 -14.03 -2.14
CA ALA A 197 -11.79 -13.73 -1.20
C ALA A 197 -11.76 -12.26 -0.72
N ILE A 198 -12.28 -11.33 -1.52
CA ILE A 198 -12.21 -9.88 -1.26
C ILE A 198 -13.53 -9.36 -0.68
N LEU A 199 -14.66 -9.93 -1.12
CA LEU A 199 -16.00 -9.45 -0.77
C LEU A 199 -16.26 -9.28 0.74
N PRO A 200 -15.88 -10.19 1.65
CA PRO A 200 -16.11 -10.00 3.08
C PRO A 200 -15.43 -8.75 3.66
N TYR A 201 -14.30 -8.34 3.09
CA TYR A 201 -13.66 -7.07 3.43
C TYR A 201 -14.39 -5.91 2.78
N TRP A 202 -14.65 -6.00 1.47
CA TRP A 202 -15.25 -4.93 0.68
C TRP A 202 -16.64 -4.55 1.20
N THR A 203 -17.55 -5.52 1.36
CA THR A 203 -18.93 -5.26 1.84
C THR A 203 -18.92 -4.65 3.24
N ARG A 204 -18.02 -5.12 4.13
CA ARG A 204 -17.85 -4.53 5.46
C ARG A 204 -17.42 -3.07 5.40
N GLU A 205 -16.41 -2.72 4.60
CA GLU A 205 -15.95 -1.32 4.49
C GLU A 205 -17.01 -0.42 3.81
N PHE A 206 -17.73 -0.94 2.80
CA PHE A 206 -18.82 -0.18 2.17
C PHE A 206 -20.05 -0.04 3.07
N THR A 207 -20.37 -0.99 3.95
CA THR A 207 -21.38 -0.81 5.00
C THR A 207 -20.98 0.29 5.98
N LYS A 208 -19.70 0.38 6.38
CA LYS A 208 -19.22 1.50 7.22
C LYS A 208 -19.33 2.84 6.50
N LEU A 209 -19.02 2.87 5.20
CA LEU A 209 -19.18 4.05 4.36
C LEU A 209 -20.65 4.48 4.29
N ILE A 210 -21.58 3.54 4.11
CA ILE A 210 -23.02 3.79 4.12
C ILE A 210 -23.47 4.42 5.44
N HIS A 211 -22.98 3.94 6.59
CA HIS A 211 -23.27 4.59 7.87
C HIS A 211 -22.77 6.04 7.92
N TYR A 212 -21.61 6.33 7.35
CA TYR A 212 -21.09 7.70 7.26
C TYR A 212 -21.90 8.59 6.31
N LEU A 213 -22.26 8.08 5.12
CA LEU A 213 -23.02 8.84 4.12
C LEU A 213 -24.49 9.03 4.52
N GLY A 214 -25.05 8.05 5.23
CA GLY A 214 -26.47 7.98 5.56
C GLY A 214 -27.25 7.17 4.52
N PRO A 215 -28.06 6.17 4.95
CA PRO A 215 -28.95 5.42 4.06
C PRO A 215 -29.83 6.28 3.14
N ASP A 216 -30.28 7.45 3.60
CA ASP A 216 -31.14 8.36 2.81
C ASP A 216 -30.40 8.99 1.61
N ASN A 217 -29.08 9.00 1.65
CA ASN A 217 -28.22 9.65 0.65
C ASN A 217 -27.53 8.65 -0.28
N VAL A 218 -27.82 7.34 -0.16
CA VAL A 218 -27.09 6.30 -0.88
C VAL A 218 -28.01 5.43 -1.72
N PHE A 219 -27.57 5.18 -2.96
CA PHE A 219 -28.02 4.03 -3.74
C PHE A 219 -26.85 3.07 -3.97
N VAL A 220 -27.10 1.76 -3.90
CA VAL A 220 -26.09 0.74 -4.22
C VAL A 220 -26.50 -0.04 -5.48
N SER A 221 -25.68 -0.03 -6.52
CA SER A 221 -25.86 -0.82 -7.73
C SER A 221 -24.66 -1.75 -7.93
N VAL A 222 -24.91 -3.06 -7.95
CA VAL A 222 -23.87 -4.06 -8.14
C VAL A 222 -24.30 -5.06 -9.21
N VAL A 223 -23.37 -5.39 -10.10
CA VAL A 223 -23.52 -6.49 -11.04
C VAL A 223 -22.42 -7.52 -10.78
N GLU A 224 -22.84 -8.74 -10.43
CA GLU A 224 -22.00 -9.92 -10.48
C GLU A 224 -22.41 -10.76 -11.69
N SER A 225 -21.41 -11.19 -12.44
CA SER A 225 -21.64 -12.02 -13.61
C SER A 225 -20.55 -13.08 -13.76
N ASN A 226 -20.95 -14.27 -14.20
CA ASN A 226 -20.05 -15.36 -14.59
C ASN A 226 -19.15 -15.93 -13.48
N SER A 227 -19.38 -15.64 -12.20
CA SER A 227 -18.57 -16.23 -11.13
C SER A 227 -18.80 -17.74 -11.00
N SER A 228 -17.74 -18.44 -10.59
CA SER A 228 -17.72 -19.87 -10.29
C SER A 228 -17.36 -20.17 -8.83
N ASP A 229 -17.10 -19.14 -8.03
CA ASP A 229 -16.87 -19.21 -6.59
C ASP A 229 -18.09 -18.67 -5.80
N GLY A 230 -17.95 -18.50 -4.48
CA GLY A 230 -19.01 -18.02 -3.60
C GLY A 230 -19.36 -16.52 -3.71
N THR A 231 -18.99 -15.84 -4.80
CA THR A 231 -19.19 -14.39 -4.96
C THR A 231 -20.67 -14.02 -4.94
N ALA A 232 -21.51 -14.79 -5.63
CA ALA A 232 -22.94 -14.51 -5.74
C ALA A 232 -23.63 -14.61 -4.37
N GLU A 233 -23.35 -15.67 -3.60
CA GLU A 233 -23.93 -15.90 -2.28
C GLU A 233 -23.55 -14.80 -1.29
N LEU A 234 -22.28 -14.36 -1.30
CA LEU A 234 -21.81 -13.26 -0.45
C LEU A 234 -22.49 -11.91 -0.76
N LEU A 235 -22.86 -11.68 -2.02
CA LEU A 235 -23.59 -10.50 -2.43
C LEU A 235 -25.09 -10.60 -2.10
N ASP A 236 -25.69 -11.79 -2.20
CA ASP A 236 -27.06 -12.05 -1.74
C ASP A 236 -27.17 -11.79 -0.22
N ASP A 237 -26.19 -12.21 0.58
CA ASP A 237 -26.11 -11.93 2.02
C ASP A 237 -25.97 -10.43 2.32
N TRP A 238 -25.17 -9.71 1.52
CA TRP A 238 -25.01 -8.27 1.68
C TRP A 238 -26.27 -7.51 1.26
N GLN A 239 -27.01 -7.98 0.26
CA GLN A 239 -28.30 -7.42 -0.12
C GLN A 239 -29.27 -7.44 1.07
N ALA A 240 -29.38 -8.56 1.80
CA ALA A 240 -30.19 -8.64 3.01
C ALA A 240 -29.73 -7.66 4.10
N THR A 241 -28.42 -7.36 4.17
CA THR A 241 -27.90 -6.32 5.06
C THR A 241 -28.33 -4.92 4.63
N LEU A 242 -28.31 -4.62 3.32
CA LEU A 242 -28.77 -3.34 2.78
C LEU A 242 -30.28 -3.14 2.99
N ASP A 243 -31.09 -4.19 2.82
CA ASP A 243 -32.52 -4.20 3.14
C ASP A 243 -32.77 -3.81 4.61
N GLN A 244 -32.05 -4.43 5.54
CA GLN A 244 -32.16 -4.13 6.98
C GLN A 244 -31.76 -2.69 7.32
N LEU A 245 -30.81 -2.12 6.57
CA LEU A 245 -30.38 -0.73 6.73
C LEU A 245 -31.31 0.27 6.05
N GLY A 246 -32.31 -0.17 5.28
CA GLY A 246 -33.21 0.69 4.51
C GLY A 246 -32.52 1.41 3.35
N VAL A 247 -31.40 0.87 2.84
CA VAL A 247 -30.63 1.47 1.76
C VAL A 247 -31.25 1.07 0.43
N GLN A 248 -31.50 2.05 -0.45
CA GLN A 248 -31.96 1.73 -1.81
C GLN A 248 -30.86 1.03 -2.60
N HIS A 249 -31.19 -0.06 -3.27
CA HIS A 249 -30.18 -0.81 -4.01
C HIS A 249 -30.76 -1.63 -5.16
N LEU A 250 -29.86 -2.09 -6.04
CA LEU A 250 -30.07 -3.13 -7.03
C LEU A 250 -28.83 -4.02 -7.08
N ILE A 251 -28.91 -5.19 -6.47
CA ILE A 251 -27.85 -6.20 -6.52
C ILE A 251 -28.28 -7.26 -7.53
N ARG A 252 -27.54 -7.36 -8.64
CA ARG A 252 -27.76 -8.35 -9.69
C ARG A 252 -26.70 -9.43 -9.54
N THR A 253 -27.06 -10.59 -9.02
CA THR A 253 -26.19 -11.76 -8.96
C THR A 253 -26.53 -12.74 -10.08
N ARG A 254 -25.50 -13.44 -10.57
CA ARG A 254 -25.61 -14.43 -11.65
C ARG A 254 -26.19 -13.82 -12.94
N ASP A 255 -25.98 -12.52 -13.16
CA ASP A 255 -26.54 -11.79 -14.31
C ASP A 255 -25.69 -12.06 -15.56
N THR A 256 -26.31 -12.60 -16.60
CA THR A 256 -25.66 -12.91 -17.88
C THR A 256 -26.23 -12.11 -19.05
N THR A 257 -26.90 -10.99 -18.74
CA THR A 257 -27.48 -10.07 -19.73
C THR A 257 -26.43 -9.59 -20.72
N ILE A 258 -25.25 -9.22 -20.22
CA ILE A 258 -24.09 -8.92 -21.06
C ILE A 258 -23.30 -10.20 -21.28
N LYS A 259 -23.23 -10.66 -22.54
CA LYS A 259 -22.54 -11.90 -22.88
C LYS A 259 -21.03 -11.73 -22.75
N ARG A 260 -20.41 -12.53 -21.88
CA ARG A 260 -18.95 -12.58 -21.76
C ARG A 260 -18.33 -13.11 -23.07
N PRO A 261 -17.32 -12.45 -23.65
CA PRO A 261 -16.64 -12.97 -24.82
C PRO A 261 -15.88 -14.25 -24.47
N ALA A 262 -15.74 -15.14 -25.46
CA ALA A 262 -15.02 -16.41 -25.28
C ALA A 262 -13.56 -16.21 -24.88
N ASP A 263 -12.92 -15.15 -25.41
CA ASP A 263 -11.54 -14.78 -25.11
C ASP A 263 -11.45 -13.38 -24.48
N MET A 264 -11.08 -13.35 -23.20
CA MET A 264 -10.86 -12.13 -22.41
C MET A 264 -9.42 -11.59 -22.52
N SER A 265 -8.55 -12.21 -23.32
CA SER A 265 -7.20 -11.70 -23.60
C SER A 265 -7.18 -10.66 -24.73
N THR A 266 -8.21 -10.67 -25.59
CA THR A 266 -8.36 -9.70 -26.68
C THR A 266 -8.77 -8.33 -26.14
N ALA A 267 -8.11 -7.26 -26.60
CA ALA A 267 -8.39 -5.91 -26.12
C ALA A 267 -9.83 -5.47 -26.44
N THR A 268 -10.23 -5.45 -27.71
CA THR A 268 -11.51 -4.86 -28.13
C THR A 268 -12.75 -5.58 -27.55
N PRO A 269 -12.94 -6.91 -27.72
CA PRO A 269 -14.09 -7.61 -27.14
C PRO A 269 -14.16 -7.51 -25.62
N ARG A 270 -13.01 -7.58 -24.93
CA ARG A 270 -12.94 -7.39 -23.47
C ARG A 270 -13.39 -5.99 -23.07
N ILE A 271 -12.87 -4.95 -23.71
CA ILE A 271 -13.21 -3.55 -23.39
C ILE A 271 -14.68 -3.29 -23.68
N GLN A 272 -15.23 -3.83 -24.77
CA GLN A 272 -16.65 -3.71 -25.08
C GLN A 272 -17.51 -4.36 -23.99
N PHE A 273 -17.19 -5.59 -23.59
CA PHE A 273 -17.86 -6.26 -22.47
C PHE A 273 -17.80 -5.45 -21.17
N LEU A 274 -16.64 -4.91 -20.84
CA LEU A 274 -16.44 -4.07 -19.65
C LEU A 274 -17.23 -2.76 -19.71
N ALA A 275 -17.32 -2.12 -20.88
CA ALA A 275 -18.10 -0.90 -21.08
C ALA A 275 -19.61 -1.17 -20.95
N GLU A 276 -20.11 -2.22 -21.60
CA GLU A 276 -21.51 -2.63 -21.54
C GLU A 276 -21.93 -3.03 -20.12
N THR A 277 -21.08 -3.76 -19.40
CA THR A 277 -21.35 -4.16 -18.01
C THR A 277 -21.37 -2.95 -17.07
N ARG A 278 -20.47 -1.98 -17.22
CA ARG A 278 -20.53 -0.73 -16.43
C ARG A 278 -21.79 0.08 -16.73
N ASN A 279 -22.22 0.12 -17.99
CA ASN A 279 -23.49 0.76 -18.35
C ASN A 279 -24.70 0.04 -17.73
N LEU A 280 -24.67 -1.30 -17.60
CA LEU A 280 -25.69 -2.05 -16.89
C LEU A 280 -25.71 -1.69 -15.39
N VAL A 281 -24.54 -1.56 -14.75
CA VAL A 281 -24.44 -1.09 -13.35
C VAL A 281 -25.01 0.32 -13.19
N LEU A 282 -24.79 1.22 -14.15
CA LEU A 282 -25.29 2.59 -14.09
C LEU A 282 -26.74 2.76 -14.55
N ALA A 283 -27.39 1.74 -15.09
CA ALA A 283 -28.78 1.86 -15.59
C ALA A 283 -29.75 2.44 -14.54
N PRO A 284 -29.72 2.03 -13.24
CA PRO A 284 -30.60 2.57 -12.23
C PRO A 284 -30.39 4.07 -11.94
N LEU A 285 -29.20 4.63 -12.23
CA LEU A 285 -28.93 6.06 -12.04
C LEU A 285 -29.85 6.93 -12.90
N ILE A 286 -30.16 6.46 -14.12
CA ILE A 286 -31.02 7.18 -15.07
C ILE A 286 -32.50 7.04 -14.65
N GLU A 287 -32.87 5.89 -14.10
CA GLU A 287 -34.24 5.59 -13.66
C GLU A 287 -34.61 6.25 -12.32
N ARG A 288 -33.61 6.54 -11.50
CA ARG A 288 -33.74 7.00 -10.10
C ARG A 288 -32.99 8.30 -9.89
N ASP A 289 -33.28 9.31 -10.71
CA ASP A 289 -32.63 10.63 -10.68
C ASP A 289 -32.35 11.22 -9.28
N GLY A 290 -31.45 12.22 -9.23
CA GLY A 290 -31.18 12.98 -8.02
C GLY A 290 -29.98 12.51 -7.19
N TYR A 291 -29.00 11.83 -7.79
CA TYR A 291 -27.68 11.61 -7.18
C TYR A 291 -26.67 12.64 -7.70
N ASP A 292 -25.76 13.10 -6.83
CA ASP A 292 -24.74 14.09 -7.18
C ASP A 292 -23.47 13.43 -7.71
N ILE A 293 -23.09 12.31 -7.08
CA ILE A 293 -21.82 11.61 -7.31
C ILE A 293 -22.09 10.15 -7.66
N VAL A 294 -21.37 9.62 -8.64
CA VAL A 294 -21.17 8.18 -8.82
C VAL A 294 -19.83 7.80 -8.22
N LEU A 295 -19.85 6.91 -7.22
CA LEU A 295 -18.68 6.25 -6.66
C LEU A 295 -18.57 4.86 -7.29
N PHE A 296 -17.63 4.67 -8.20
CA PHE A 296 -17.39 3.39 -8.86
C PHE A 296 -16.17 2.69 -8.24
N SER A 297 -16.37 1.48 -7.72
CA SER A 297 -15.32 0.64 -7.17
C SER A 297 -15.12 -0.61 -8.02
N ASN A 298 -13.86 -0.93 -8.31
CA ASN A 298 -13.46 -2.29 -8.65
C ASN A 298 -13.44 -3.15 -7.37
N ASP A 299 -13.06 -4.41 -7.51
CA ASP A 299 -12.85 -5.43 -6.49
C ASP A 299 -11.55 -5.21 -5.67
N VAL A 300 -11.36 -4.00 -5.15
CA VAL A 300 -10.14 -3.61 -4.44
C VAL A 300 -10.32 -3.52 -2.93
N LEU A 301 -9.22 -3.73 -2.20
CA LEU A 301 -9.12 -3.45 -0.78
C LEU A 301 -8.94 -1.94 -0.56
N VAL A 302 -9.94 -1.31 0.06
CA VAL A 302 -9.90 0.11 0.46
C VAL A 302 -10.70 0.30 1.75
N GLU A 303 -10.21 1.12 2.68
CA GLU A 303 -10.92 1.43 3.93
C GLU A 303 -12.00 2.50 3.72
N ALA A 304 -13.09 2.43 4.49
CA ALA A 304 -14.20 3.39 4.41
C ALA A 304 -13.75 4.85 4.57
N ASP A 305 -12.84 5.14 5.51
CA ASP A 305 -12.29 6.49 5.73
C ASP A 305 -11.39 6.97 4.58
N ALA A 306 -10.75 6.06 3.84
CA ALA A 306 -10.06 6.40 2.61
C ALA A 306 -11.05 6.70 1.47
N VAL A 307 -12.23 6.07 1.43
CA VAL A 307 -13.28 6.44 0.48
C VAL A 307 -13.88 7.81 0.82
N VAL A 308 -14.04 8.13 2.11
CA VAL A 308 -14.43 9.50 2.52
C VAL A 308 -13.36 10.52 2.09
N GLU A 309 -12.08 10.19 2.26
CA GLU A 309 -10.96 10.99 1.75
C GLU A 309 -11.04 11.21 0.24
N LEU A 310 -11.41 10.18 -0.54
CA LEU A 310 -11.62 10.29 -1.98
C LEU A 310 -12.70 11.33 -2.30
N LEU A 311 -13.88 11.20 -1.69
CA LEU A 311 -15.02 12.10 -1.92
C LEU A 311 -14.71 13.55 -1.51
N LYS A 312 -13.92 13.74 -0.45
CA LYS A 312 -13.51 15.05 0.07
C LYS A 312 -12.23 15.61 -0.56
N THR A 313 -11.69 14.96 -1.58
CA THR A 313 -10.53 15.45 -2.33
C THR A 313 -10.76 16.90 -2.76
N ASN A 314 -9.76 17.77 -2.63
CA ASN A 314 -9.87 19.19 -3.00
C ASN A 314 -11.15 19.88 -2.46
N ASN A 315 -11.56 19.56 -1.22
CA ASN A 315 -12.78 20.06 -0.58
C ASN A 315 -14.09 19.73 -1.32
N GLY A 316 -14.12 18.67 -2.13
CA GLY A 316 -15.27 18.32 -2.97
C GLY A 316 -15.29 19.04 -4.33
N GLU A 317 -14.30 19.88 -4.62
CA GLU A 317 -14.21 20.63 -5.88
C GLU A 317 -13.43 19.85 -6.95
N TRP A 318 -14.09 18.86 -7.54
CA TRP A 318 -13.56 18.04 -8.62
C TRP A 318 -14.70 17.61 -9.56
N ASP A 319 -14.33 17.24 -10.78
CA ASP A 319 -15.26 16.65 -11.75
C ASP A 319 -15.14 15.12 -11.74
N MET A 320 -13.92 14.63 -11.53
CA MET A 320 -13.60 13.21 -11.32
C MET A 320 -12.36 13.08 -10.43
N VAL A 321 -12.32 12.06 -9.58
CA VAL A 321 -11.18 11.76 -8.71
C VAL A 321 -10.97 10.26 -8.56
N CYS A 322 -9.71 9.82 -8.63
CA CYS A 322 -9.35 8.41 -8.50
C CYS A 322 -8.43 8.16 -7.29
N GLY A 323 -8.51 6.95 -6.75
CA GLY A 323 -7.54 6.44 -5.79
C GLY A 323 -6.23 6.01 -6.44
N LEU A 324 -5.36 5.40 -5.64
CA LEU A 324 -4.05 4.91 -6.05
C LEU A 324 -3.99 3.39 -5.90
N ASP A 325 -4.06 2.71 -7.03
CA ASP A 325 -4.01 1.26 -7.14
C ASP A 325 -2.57 0.76 -7.20
N LEU A 326 -2.16 -0.06 -6.23
CA LEU A 326 -0.77 -0.47 -6.06
C LEU A 326 -0.64 -1.99 -5.97
N HIS A 327 0.25 -2.56 -6.79
CA HIS A 327 0.47 -4.01 -6.85
C HIS A 327 1.97 -4.34 -6.98
N ARG A 328 2.30 -5.57 -7.39
CA ARG A 328 3.65 -6.09 -7.67
C ARG A 328 4.44 -5.34 -8.75
N TRP A 329 3.82 -4.36 -9.42
CA TRP A 329 4.45 -3.49 -10.41
C TRP A 329 4.69 -2.06 -9.92
N GLY A 330 4.28 -1.70 -8.71
CA GLY A 330 4.17 -0.29 -8.30
C GLY A 330 2.76 0.21 -8.57
N LEU A 331 2.63 1.37 -9.25
CA LEU A 331 1.33 1.85 -9.75
C LEU A 331 0.74 0.85 -10.75
N TYR A 332 -0.32 0.18 -10.32
CA TYR A 332 -1.12 -0.70 -11.16
C TYR A 332 -2.12 0.12 -11.98
N ASP A 333 -2.59 -0.44 -13.08
CA ASP A 333 -3.43 0.26 -14.06
C ASP A 333 -2.84 1.61 -14.55
N ALA A 334 -1.51 1.77 -14.52
CA ALA A 334 -0.84 2.96 -15.02
C ALA A 334 -1.08 3.20 -16.53
N TRP A 335 -1.51 2.18 -17.27
CA TRP A 335 -1.86 2.26 -18.68
C TRP A 335 -3.09 3.12 -18.97
N VAL A 336 -4.02 3.31 -18.02
CA VAL A 336 -5.14 4.27 -18.16
C VAL A 336 -4.84 5.64 -17.55
N VAL A 337 -3.69 5.80 -16.91
CA VAL A 337 -3.29 7.06 -16.27
C VAL A 337 -2.48 7.90 -17.23
N ARG A 338 -2.79 9.19 -17.28
CA ARG A 338 -1.96 10.19 -17.94
C ARG A 338 -1.72 11.34 -17.00
N ASP A 339 -0.50 11.84 -16.98
CA ASP A 339 -0.19 13.03 -16.20
C ASP A 339 -0.95 14.27 -16.72
N ARG A 340 -0.87 15.41 -16.04
CA ARG A 340 -1.64 16.61 -16.43
C ARG A 340 -1.39 17.05 -17.88
N LEU A 341 -0.21 16.76 -18.43
CA LEU A 341 0.20 17.12 -19.79
C LEU A 341 -0.12 16.03 -20.81
N GLY A 342 -0.86 14.99 -20.39
CA GLY A 342 -1.26 13.86 -21.21
C GLY A 342 -0.15 12.83 -21.41
N ALA A 343 0.96 12.88 -20.67
CA ALA A 343 2.05 11.94 -20.84
C ALA A 343 1.83 10.62 -20.09
N LEU A 344 2.47 9.55 -20.57
CA LEU A 344 2.56 8.27 -19.88
C LEU A 344 3.27 8.41 -18.54
N VAL A 345 2.80 7.67 -17.54
CA VAL A 345 3.31 7.75 -16.17
C VAL A 345 4.26 6.60 -15.84
N SER A 346 5.05 6.81 -14.79
CA SER A 346 5.91 5.78 -14.22
C SER A 346 5.13 4.85 -13.29
N SER A 347 5.49 3.57 -13.30
CA SER A 347 5.02 2.66 -12.24
C SER A 347 5.75 2.91 -10.90
N LEU A 348 6.86 3.66 -10.91
CA LEU A 348 7.67 3.94 -9.73
C LEU A 348 7.24 5.22 -9.05
N TRP A 349 7.13 5.20 -7.72
CA TRP A 349 6.90 6.42 -6.93
C TRP A 349 7.99 7.47 -7.24
N PRO A 350 7.66 8.75 -7.48
CA PRO A 350 6.35 9.43 -7.33
C PRO A 350 5.39 9.41 -8.55
N TYR A 351 5.50 8.44 -9.44
CA TYR A 351 4.60 8.07 -10.53
C TYR A 351 4.47 9.08 -11.68
N LEU A 352 4.05 10.31 -11.38
CA LEU A 352 3.82 11.35 -12.38
C LEU A 352 5.16 11.99 -12.78
N LEU A 353 5.40 12.12 -14.09
CA LEU A 353 6.63 12.68 -14.62
C LEU A 353 6.59 14.21 -14.65
N ASP A 354 5.42 14.81 -14.90
CA ASP A 354 5.26 16.25 -14.86
C ASP A 354 5.59 16.82 -13.46
N PRO A 355 6.31 17.96 -13.35
CA PRO A 355 6.75 18.47 -12.06
C PRO A 355 5.62 18.79 -11.07
N VAL A 356 4.45 19.21 -11.55
CA VAL A 356 3.32 19.63 -10.70
C VAL A 356 2.67 18.41 -10.08
N GLY A 357 2.27 17.44 -10.91
CA GLY A 357 1.71 16.17 -10.45
C GLY A 357 2.69 15.41 -9.57
N ARG A 358 3.97 15.37 -9.97
CA ARG A 358 5.04 14.73 -9.18
C ARG A 358 5.14 15.30 -7.77
N GLN A 359 5.17 16.64 -7.66
CA GLN A 359 5.31 17.29 -6.36
C GLN A 359 4.06 17.08 -5.49
N ALA A 360 2.87 17.09 -6.10
CA ALA A 360 1.63 16.77 -5.41
C ALA A 360 1.67 15.35 -4.81
N VAL A 361 2.07 14.32 -5.59
CA VAL A 361 2.24 12.96 -5.08
C VAL A 361 3.25 12.89 -3.92
N ILE A 362 4.38 13.60 -4.00
CA ILE A 362 5.39 13.65 -2.94
C ILE A 362 4.84 14.26 -1.63
N ASN A 363 3.92 15.22 -1.75
CA ASN A 363 3.32 15.94 -0.63
C ASN A 363 1.99 15.31 -0.15
N ASP A 364 1.57 14.19 -0.73
CA ASP A 364 0.24 13.61 -0.55
C ASP A 364 -0.90 14.59 -0.89
N GLU A 365 -0.73 15.44 -1.90
CA GLU A 365 -1.75 16.38 -2.36
C GLU A 365 -2.51 15.81 -3.56
N PRO A 366 -3.76 16.24 -3.81
CA PRO A 366 -4.50 15.88 -5.01
C PRO A 366 -3.71 16.27 -6.26
N ALA A 367 -3.27 15.29 -7.04
CA ALA A 367 -2.46 15.53 -8.22
C ALA A 367 -3.38 15.69 -9.44
N PRO A 368 -3.36 16.84 -10.14
CA PRO A 368 -4.11 16.98 -11.38
C PRO A 368 -3.56 16.04 -12.45
N VAL A 369 -4.44 15.31 -13.13
CA VAL A 369 -4.06 14.28 -14.12
C VAL A 369 -4.89 14.44 -15.38
N PHE A 370 -4.39 13.94 -16.51
CA PHE A 370 -5.19 13.91 -17.73
C PHE A 370 -6.27 12.81 -17.64
N THR A 371 -5.93 11.61 -17.21
CA THR A 371 -6.90 10.53 -16.98
C THR A 371 -6.47 9.70 -15.78
N CYS A 372 -7.44 9.05 -15.12
CA CYS A 372 -7.19 8.04 -14.08
C CYS A 372 -8.41 7.12 -13.94
N TRP A 373 -8.24 5.98 -13.26
CA TRP A 373 -9.34 5.10 -12.82
C TRP A 373 -8.93 4.35 -11.54
N ASN A 374 -7.81 3.62 -11.60
CA ASN A 374 -7.00 3.10 -10.48
C ASN A 374 -7.81 2.55 -9.29
N GLY A 375 -8.58 1.49 -9.56
CA GLY A 375 -9.26 0.68 -8.56
C GLY A 375 -10.54 1.28 -7.98
N ILE A 376 -10.57 2.58 -7.69
CA ILE A 376 -11.75 3.28 -7.19
C ILE A 376 -11.78 4.73 -7.66
N VAL A 377 -12.95 5.19 -8.08
CA VAL A 377 -13.15 6.51 -8.66
C VAL A 377 -14.48 7.12 -8.23
N ALA A 378 -14.51 8.43 -8.05
CA ALA A 378 -15.73 9.20 -7.92
C ALA A 378 -15.83 10.23 -9.05
N PHE A 379 -17.01 10.42 -9.65
CA PHE A 379 -17.25 11.41 -10.68
C PHE A 379 -18.65 12.01 -10.57
N SER A 380 -18.84 13.22 -11.12
CA SER A 380 -20.15 13.86 -11.17
C SER A 380 -21.16 13.01 -11.92
N ALA A 381 -22.36 12.83 -11.37
CA ALA A 381 -23.42 12.05 -12.00
C ALA A 381 -24.10 12.78 -13.18
N ASN A 382 -24.07 14.11 -13.19
CA ASN A 382 -24.83 14.93 -14.15
C ASN A 382 -24.59 14.61 -15.64
N PRO A 383 -23.36 14.34 -16.11
CA PRO A 383 -23.11 13.94 -17.49
C PRO A 383 -23.87 12.68 -17.93
N PHE A 384 -24.15 11.74 -17.01
CA PHE A 384 -24.82 10.47 -17.28
C PHE A 384 -26.36 10.60 -17.29
N LEU A 385 -26.89 11.73 -16.85
CA LEU A 385 -28.32 11.98 -16.84
C LEU A 385 -28.78 12.57 -18.18
N PRO A 386 -29.97 12.21 -18.68
CA PRO A 386 -30.64 12.93 -19.76
C PRO A 386 -30.80 14.42 -19.41
N PRO A 387 -30.78 15.34 -20.40
CA PRO A 387 -30.87 16.78 -20.16
C PRO A 387 -32.01 17.21 -19.23
N ALA A 388 -33.17 16.54 -19.31
CA ALA A 388 -34.34 16.83 -18.48
C ALA A 388 -34.17 16.52 -16.98
N LEU A 389 -33.23 15.65 -16.61
CA LEU A 389 -33.00 15.20 -15.23
C LEU A 389 -31.75 15.82 -14.60
N ARG A 390 -31.04 16.69 -15.33
CA ARG A 390 -29.80 17.33 -14.85
C ARG A 390 -30.09 18.42 -13.84
N THR A 391 -29.23 18.52 -12.83
CA THR A 391 -29.28 19.61 -11.87
C THR A 391 -28.87 20.93 -12.55
N PRO A 392 -29.71 21.98 -12.50
CA PRO A 392 -29.39 23.27 -13.10
C PRO A 392 -28.06 23.84 -12.58
N GLY A 393 -27.26 24.42 -13.48
CA GLY A 393 -25.98 25.06 -13.14
C GLY A 393 -24.79 24.11 -12.92
N ARG A 394 -24.97 22.79 -13.00
CA ARG A 394 -23.86 21.82 -12.88
C ARG A 394 -23.06 21.63 -14.17
N LEU A 395 -23.67 21.87 -15.33
CA LEU A 395 -23.01 21.82 -16.64
C LEU A 395 -23.15 23.16 -17.35
N SER A 396 -22.17 23.50 -18.19
CA SER A 396 -22.18 24.73 -18.98
C SER A 396 -23.35 24.77 -19.96
N THR A 397 -24.03 25.91 -20.02
CA THR A 397 -25.03 26.23 -21.06
C THR A 397 -24.42 26.94 -22.26
N SER A 398 -23.12 27.29 -22.20
CA SER A 398 -22.39 27.81 -23.35
C SER A 398 -21.84 26.66 -24.19
N PRO A 399 -21.82 26.77 -25.53
CA PRO A 399 -21.18 25.78 -26.40
C PRO A 399 -19.71 25.55 -26.04
N LEU A 400 -19.20 24.37 -26.41
CA LEU A 400 -17.80 24.01 -26.20
C LEU A 400 -16.87 25.03 -26.88
N ARG A 401 -15.86 25.52 -26.15
CA ARG A 401 -14.89 26.48 -26.68
C ARG A 401 -14.07 25.90 -27.83
N ASN A 402 -13.73 24.62 -27.73
CA ASN A 402 -13.00 23.89 -28.76
C ASN A 402 -13.92 22.77 -29.28
N PRO A 403 -14.14 22.66 -30.60
CA PRO A 403 -14.94 21.56 -31.14
C PRO A 403 -14.23 20.21 -30.91
N LEU A 404 -15.03 19.14 -30.90
CA LEU A 404 -14.49 17.78 -30.87
C LEU A 404 -13.58 17.54 -32.08
N PRO A 405 -12.48 16.77 -31.94
CA PRO A 405 -11.66 16.40 -33.09
C PRO A 405 -12.47 15.51 -34.04
N SER A 406 -12.17 15.57 -35.34
CA SER A 406 -12.88 14.78 -36.37
C SER A 406 -12.76 13.26 -36.21
N THR A 407 -11.83 12.82 -35.36
CA THR A 407 -11.61 11.43 -34.96
C THR A 407 -12.48 10.99 -33.79
N HIS A 408 -13.13 11.91 -33.07
CA HIS A 408 -14.00 11.58 -31.94
C HIS A 408 -15.32 10.96 -32.43
N PRO A 409 -15.86 9.90 -31.79
CA PRO A 409 -17.07 9.20 -32.26
C PRO A 409 -18.33 10.08 -32.31
N ALA A 410 -18.42 11.08 -31.43
CA ALA A 410 -19.51 12.04 -31.40
C ALA A 410 -19.36 13.20 -32.42
N TYR A 411 -18.28 13.27 -33.21
CA TYR A 411 -18.12 14.29 -34.25
C TYR A 411 -18.86 13.89 -35.55
N PRO A 412 -19.50 14.84 -36.28
CA PRO A 412 -19.67 16.26 -35.92
C PRO A 412 -20.84 16.49 -34.94
N GLN A 413 -20.75 17.56 -34.16
CA GLN A 413 -21.85 18.05 -33.32
C GLN A 413 -22.35 19.41 -33.82
N PRO A 414 -23.62 19.78 -33.55
CA PRO A 414 -24.09 21.15 -33.75
C PRO A 414 -23.21 22.16 -33.03
N ALA A 415 -22.88 23.28 -33.68
CA ALA A 415 -21.96 24.28 -33.14
C ALA A 415 -22.50 25.01 -31.89
N ASP A 416 -23.83 24.99 -31.71
CA ASP A 416 -24.56 25.56 -30.59
C ASP A 416 -24.83 24.54 -29.47
N LEU A 417 -24.39 23.27 -29.62
CA LEU A 417 -24.58 22.26 -28.60
C LEU A 417 -23.77 22.59 -27.34
N SER A 418 -24.48 22.83 -26.24
CA SER A 418 -23.87 23.04 -24.92
C SER A 418 -23.72 21.73 -24.14
N PRO A 419 -22.73 21.61 -23.22
CA PRO A 419 -22.64 20.49 -22.27
C PRO A 419 -23.95 20.14 -21.56
N ALA A 420 -24.75 21.14 -21.20
CA ALA A 420 -26.05 20.95 -20.57
C ALA A 420 -27.08 20.25 -21.48
N GLN A 421 -26.93 20.34 -22.80
CA GLN A 421 -27.81 19.72 -23.81
C GLN A 421 -27.20 18.47 -24.45
N THR A 422 -25.89 18.24 -24.29
CA THR A 422 -25.19 17.04 -24.77
C THR A 422 -25.92 15.77 -24.33
N PRO A 423 -26.06 14.74 -25.20
CA PRO A 423 -26.65 13.46 -24.81
C PRO A 423 -26.02 12.84 -23.56
N ALA A 424 -26.76 11.97 -22.87
CA ALA A 424 -26.27 11.29 -21.67
C ALA A 424 -25.00 10.47 -21.97
N LEU A 425 -23.98 10.67 -21.15
CA LEU A 425 -22.72 9.96 -21.24
C LEU A 425 -22.89 8.48 -20.89
N ARG A 426 -22.10 7.63 -21.55
CA ARG A 426 -22.06 6.18 -21.32
C ARG A 426 -20.62 5.70 -21.42
N PHE A 427 -20.28 4.62 -20.72
CA PHE A 427 -19.03 3.92 -20.97
C PHE A 427 -19.02 3.37 -22.40
N ARG A 428 -17.87 3.46 -23.05
CA ARG A 428 -17.67 2.99 -24.43
C ARG A 428 -16.28 2.42 -24.63
N HIS A 429 -16.18 1.47 -25.54
CA HIS A 429 -14.90 1.10 -26.13
C HIS A 429 -14.48 2.19 -27.15
N SER A 430 -13.21 2.13 -27.54
CA SER A 430 -12.64 3.08 -28.51
C SER A 430 -12.90 2.64 -29.94
N THR A 431 -13.08 3.60 -30.83
CA THR A 431 -13.18 3.35 -32.27
C THR A 431 -11.80 3.26 -32.92
N GLU A 432 -11.74 2.77 -34.17
CA GLU A 432 -10.48 2.62 -34.92
C GLU A 432 -9.68 3.93 -35.11
N LYS A 433 -10.34 5.09 -34.95
CA LYS A 433 -9.71 6.42 -35.09
C LYS A 433 -9.14 6.97 -33.79
N GLU A 434 -9.39 6.28 -32.68
CA GLU A 434 -8.95 6.66 -31.33
C GLU A 434 -7.80 5.72 -30.91
N CYS A 435 -6.79 6.28 -30.25
CA CYS A 435 -5.62 5.49 -29.87
C CYS A 435 -5.72 4.88 -28.47
N PHE A 436 -6.66 5.35 -27.65
CA PHE A 436 -6.83 4.85 -26.31
C PHE A 436 -7.55 3.51 -26.39
N SER A 437 -7.20 2.52 -25.58
CA SER A 437 -7.84 1.19 -25.65
C SER A 437 -8.42 0.83 -24.29
N ALA A 438 -9.23 1.71 -23.70
CA ALA A 438 -9.87 1.46 -22.41
C ALA A 438 -11.14 2.29 -22.23
N GLU A 439 -12.22 1.66 -21.78
CA GLU A 439 -13.44 2.34 -21.33
C GLU A 439 -13.18 3.23 -20.09
N ALA A 440 -12.26 2.80 -19.22
CA ALA A 440 -11.82 3.55 -18.05
C ALA A 440 -11.00 4.80 -18.40
N PHE A 441 -10.36 4.81 -19.57
CA PHE A 441 -9.70 6.00 -20.13
C PHE A 441 -10.71 6.90 -20.84
N ASN A 442 -11.59 6.29 -21.64
CA ASN A 442 -12.54 7.04 -22.47
C ASN A 442 -13.51 7.87 -21.63
N LEU A 443 -13.88 7.41 -20.43
CA LEU A 443 -14.73 8.19 -19.53
C LEU A 443 -14.15 9.59 -19.19
N PRO A 444 -12.97 9.71 -18.53
CA PRO A 444 -12.40 11.03 -18.23
C PRO A 444 -12.07 11.84 -19.49
N TYR A 445 -11.74 11.18 -20.59
CA TYR A 445 -11.56 11.84 -21.89
C TYR A 445 -12.87 12.47 -22.40
N ASP A 446 -13.98 11.74 -22.35
CA ASP A 446 -15.30 12.22 -22.78
C ASP A 446 -15.85 13.31 -21.86
N LEU A 447 -15.63 13.20 -20.54
CA LEU A 447 -15.96 14.26 -19.58
C LEU A 447 -15.31 15.59 -19.99
N ARG A 448 -14.05 15.55 -20.41
CA ARG A 448 -13.35 16.74 -20.88
C ARG A 448 -13.84 17.24 -22.22
N ARG A 449 -13.98 16.34 -23.18
CA ARG A 449 -14.22 16.72 -24.57
C ARG A 449 -15.67 17.08 -24.83
N GLN A 450 -16.61 16.43 -24.17
CA GLN A 450 -18.05 16.63 -24.39
C GLN A 450 -18.70 17.53 -23.34
N PHE A 451 -18.09 17.66 -22.14
CA PHE A 451 -18.68 18.40 -21.02
C PHE A 451 -17.80 19.51 -20.43
N ASP A 452 -16.60 19.73 -20.96
CA ASP A 452 -15.58 20.66 -20.45
C ASP A 452 -15.24 20.46 -18.95
N MET A 453 -15.33 19.21 -18.50
CA MET A 453 -15.04 18.81 -17.12
C MET A 453 -13.57 18.44 -16.96
N GLN A 454 -12.74 19.44 -16.62
CA GLN A 454 -11.28 19.32 -16.63
C GLN A 454 -10.66 18.97 -15.27
N ARG A 455 -11.39 19.12 -14.16
CA ARG A 455 -10.90 18.98 -12.78
C ARG A 455 -10.80 17.51 -12.38
N ILE A 456 -9.84 16.82 -12.98
CA ILE A 456 -9.57 15.39 -12.76
C ILE A 456 -8.34 15.24 -11.87
N TYR A 457 -8.49 14.53 -10.75
CA TYR A 457 -7.43 14.38 -9.74
C TYR A 457 -7.13 12.91 -9.41
N LEU A 458 -5.86 12.62 -9.15
CA LEU A 458 -5.40 11.40 -8.52
C LEU A 458 -5.10 11.70 -7.05
N ASN A 459 -5.74 11.01 -6.10
CA ASN A 459 -5.52 11.22 -4.67
C ASN A 459 -4.53 10.17 -4.09
N PRO A 460 -3.27 10.54 -3.79
CA PRO A 460 -2.25 9.61 -3.30
C PRO A 460 -2.50 9.07 -1.88
N ARG A 461 -3.49 9.61 -1.14
CA ARG A 461 -3.88 9.11 0.19
C ARG A 461 -4.86 7.94 0.13
N VAL A 462 -5.54 7.75 -1.01
CA VAL A 462 -6.55 6.71 -1.19
C VAL A 462 -5.91 5.47 -1.78
N ILE A 463 -5.15 4.75 -0.95
CA ILE A 463 -4.42 3.55 -1.38
C ILE A 463 -5.38 2.37 -1.48
N ASN A 464 -5.31 1.64 -2.58
CA ASN A 464 -6.06 0.42 -2.80
C ASN A 464 -5.21 -0.65 -3.52
N SER A 465 -5.68 -1.90 -3.49
CA SER A 465 -5.01 -3.05 -4.13
C SER A 465 -5.96 -4.24 -4.20
N TYR A 466 -5.82 -5.07 -5.24
CA TYR A 466 -6.58 -6.33 -5.39
C TYR A 466 -6.12 -7.45 -4.43
N GLU A 467 -4.89 -7.40 -3.91
CA GLU A 467 -4.39 -8.43 -2.98
C GLU A 467 -4.00 -7.84 -1.62
N ARG A 468 -4.28 -8.62 -0.56
CA ARG A 468 -4.01 -8.24 0.84
C ARG A 468 -2.56 -7.90 1.09
N LYS A 469 -1.63 -8.73 0.61
CA LYS A 469 -0.20 -8.55 0.84
C LYS A 469 0.34 -7.24 0.25
N TRP A 470 -0.12 -6.88 -0.96
CA TRP A 470 0.26 -5.61 -1.58
C TRP A 470 -0.43 -4.42 -0.90
N TYR A 471 -1.71 -4.57 -0.56
CA TYR A 471 -2.43 -3.55 0.21
C TYR A 471 -1.68 -3.21 1.51
N GLU A 472 -1.29 -4.21 2.30
CA GLU A 472 -0.56 -4.02 3.55
C GLU A 472 0.86 -3.49 3.33
N TRP A 473 1.55 -3.95 2.28
CA TRP A 473 2.87 -3.45 1.92
C TRP A 473 2.82 -1.94 1.66
N TYR A 474 1.91 -1.49 0.81
CA TYR A 474 1.81 -0.08 0.49
C TYR A 474 1.21 0.73 1.66
N LYS A 475 0.06 0.32 2.21
CA LYS A 475 -0.62 1.05 3.28
C LYS A 475 0.21 1.16 4.57
N TYR A 476 0.96 0.13 4.97
CA TYR A 476 1.65 0.11 6.26
C TYR A 476 3.17 0.13 6.19
N LYS A 477 3.79 -0.39 5.12
CA LYS A 477 5.26 -0.42 5.01
C LYS A 477 5.79 0.81 4.28
N THR A 478 5.33 1.08 3.06
CA THR A 478 5.85 2.23 2.28
C THR A 478 5.39 3.56 2.85
N ARG A 479 4.19 3.60 3.44
CA ARG A 479 3.63 4.79 4.11
C ARG A 479 4.16 5.05 5.52
N HIS A 480 4.92 4.13 6.11
CA HIS A 480 5.56 4.37 7.40
C HIS A 480 6.48 5.61 7.31
N TRP A 481 6.43 6.51 8.29
CA TRP A 481 7.14 7.80 8.24
C TRP A 481 8.63 7.69 7.90
N LEU A 482 9.33 6.69 8.47
CA LEU A 482 10.74 6.42 8.19
C LEU A 482 10.99 5.98 6.74
N VAL A 483 10.12 5.14 6.18
CA VAL A 483 10.23 4.65 4.79
C VAL A 483 9.87 5.77 3.82
N ARG A 484 8.86 6.58 4.14
CA ARG A 484 8.55 7.79 3.37
C ARG A 484 9.71 8.79 3.36
N TRP A 485 10.34 9.02 4.51
CA TRP A 485 11.55 9.84 4.59
C TRP A 485 12.64 9.29 3.67
N TRP A 486 12.88 7.96 3.70
CA TRP A 486 13.84 7.31 2.83
C TRP A 486 13.51 7.50 1.34
N MET A 487 12.27 7.23 0.94
CA MET A 487 11.79 7.41 -0.44
C MET A 487 11.99 8.86 -0.90
N ARG A 488 11.60 9.84 -0.06
CA ARG A 488 11.67 11.26 -0.39
C ARG A 488 13.09 11.81 -0.48
N TYR A 489 13.98 11.42 0.43
CA TYR A 489 15.28 12.08 0.57
C TYR A 489 16.47 11.25 0.09
N VAL A 490 16.35 9.91 0.07
CA VAL A 490 17.42 9.00 -0.36
C VAL A 490 17.19 8.54 -1.80
N GLU A 491 16.01 8.02 -2.11
CA GLU A 491 15.72 7.46 -3.44
C GLU A 491 15.34 8.53 -4.46
N ARG A 492 14.56 9.53 -4.04
CA ARG A 492 14.18 10.70 -4.86
C ARG A 492 13.60 10.34 -6.24
N GLY A 493 12.84 9.24 -6.32
CA GLY A 493 12.26 8.78 -7.58
C GLY A 493 13.28 8.32 -8.64
N ARG A 494 14.52 7.97 -8.24
CA ARG A 494 15.55 7.49 -9.17
C ARG A 494 15.02 6.33 -10.04
N GLY A 495 15.19 6.45 -11.36
CA GLY A 495 14.75 5.46 -12.35
C GLY A 495 13.30 5.60 -12.81
N MET A 496 12.53 6.56 -12.27
CA MET A 496 11.12 6.72 -12.64
C MET A 496 10.91 7.04 -14.13
N GLU A 497 11.81 7.82 -14.74
CA GLU A 497 11.69 8.23 -16.14
C GLU A 497 11.90 7.07 -17.12
N GLU A 498 12.69 6.07 -16.72
CA GLU A 498 12.97 4.85 -17.49
C GLU A 498 11.86 3.80 -17.29
N ALA A 499 11.17 3.84 -16.15
CA ALA A 499 10.13 2.90 -15.77
C ALA A 499 8.71 3.37 -16.15
N ARG A 500 8.57 3.99 -17.33
CA ARG A 500 7.26 4.32 -17.90
C ARG A 500 6.52 3.03 -18.23
N MET A 501 5.25 2.94 -17.86
CA MET A 501 4.42 1.82 -18.30
C MET A 501 4.06 2.05 -19.77
N ILE A 502 4.73 1.33 -20.67
CA ILE A 502 4.42 1.34 -22.10
C ILE A 502 3.99 -0.07 -22.50
N LEU A 503 2.80 -0.18 -23.08
CA LEU A 503 2.33 -1.39 -23.71
C LEU A 503 2.66 -1.28 -25.20
N GLY A 504 3.48 -2.21 -25.70
CA GLY A 504 4.00 -2.18 -27.06
C GLY A 504 5.40 -1.57 -27.18
N ASP A 505 5.74 -1.14 -28.39
CA ASP A 505 7.07 -0.63 -28.76
C ASP A 505 7.29 0.82 -28.29
N ALA A 506 8.19 1.03 -27.33
CA ALA A 506 8.43 2.35 -26.74
C ALA A 506 8.78 3.46 -27.74
N ASP A 507 9.44 3.12 -28.85
CA ASP A 507 9.84 4.09 -29.88
C ASP A 507 8.67 4.54 -30.76
N LYS A 508 7.51 3.87 -30.64
CA LYS A 508 6.28 4.16 -31.39
C LYS A 508 5.21 4.87 -30.57
N VAL A 509 5.53 5.33 -29.35
CA VAL A 509 4.62 6.17 -28.58
C VAL A 509 4.37 7.47 -29.35
N TRP A 510 3.11 7.84 -29.51
CA TRP A 510 2.69 9.05 -30.21
C TRP A 510 1.58 9.76 -29.43
N ARG A 511 1.21 10.98 -29.84
CA ARG A 511 0.17 11.78 -29.18
C ARG A 511 -1.09 11.90 -30.04
N TRP A 512 -2.23 11.60 -29.43
CA TRP A 512 -3.56 11.81 -30.00
C TRP A 512 -4.38 12.70 -29.09
N ASP A 513 -4.87 13.80 -29.65
CA ASP A 513 -5.77 14.75 -28.99
C ASP A 513 -5.36 15.15 -27.55
N GLY A 514 -4.06 15.37 -27.35
CA GLY A 514 -3.45 15.83 -26.11
C GLY A 514 -2.88 14.72 -25.21
N GLY A 515 -3.22 13.45 -25.44
CA GLY A 515 -2.73 12.31 -24.64
C GLY A 515 -1.77 11.40 -25.41
N GLU A 516 -0.82 10.78 -24.71
CA GLU A 516 0.09 9.78 -25.25
C GLU A 516 -0.58 8.41 -25.38
N CYS A 517 -0.30 7.75 -26.49
CA CYS A 517 -0.91 6.49 -26.89
C CYS A 517 0.03 5.32 -26.65
N HIS A 518 -0.53 4.18 -26.25
CA HIS A 518 0.23 2.93 -26.18
C HIS A 518 0.28 2.28 -27.57
N PRO A 519 1.45 1.98 -28.14
CA PRO A 519 1.59 1.39 -29.47
C PRO A 519 1.39 -0.13 -29.44
N TRP A 520 0.19 -0.58 -29.07
CA TRP A 520 -0.16 -1.99 -28.82
C TRP A 520 -1.32 -2.54 -29.66
N TRP A 521 -1.45 -2.07 -30.89
CA TRP A 521 -2.37 -2.58 -31.91
C TRP A 521 -1.65 -3.28 -33.05
#